data_AF-A0A2D6N8A8-F1
#
_entry.id   AF-A0A2D6N8A8-F1
#
_cell.length_a   1.000
_cell.length_b   1.000
_cell.length_c   1.000
_cell.angle_alpha   90.00
_cell.angle_beta   90.00
_cell.angle_gamma   90.00
#
_symmetry.space_group_name_H-M   'P 1'
#
loop_
_entity.id
_entity.type
_entity.pdbx_description
1 polymer ?
#
loop_
_entity_poly.entity_id
_entity_poly.type
_entity_poly.pdbx_seq_one_letter_code
_entity_poly.pdbx_strand_id
1 'polypeptide(L)'
;MTRLFARGNLGVTLSVLAILVFVARAILDWGFVPEFTEAASPGTVAGATLLYMVLVGGWIWAVLAASHGARAGLIGALVSSALLSLGIGIGTALAFCPTPCRTIWPLMEITNWAGIIVGLAACVALGFELWRPTIRSGEDRTEGAG
;
A
#
# COMPACT_ATOMS: atom_id res chain seq x y z
N MET A 1 -8.14 -13.19 22.77
CA MET A 1 -6.93 -12.90 21.95
C MET A 1 -7.22 -12.04 20.71
N THR A 2 -8.43 -12.02 20.15
CA THR A 2 -8.82 -11.22 18.97
C THR A 2 -8.83 -9.70 19.17
N ARG A 3 -8.93 -9.19 20.40
CA ARG A 3 -9.00 -7.74 20.68
C ARG A 3 -7.63 -7.05 20.82
N LEU A 4 -6.52 -7.80 20.97
CA LEU A 4 -5.18 -7.21 21.09
C LEU A 4 -4.52 -6.96 19.73
N PHE A 5 -4.66 -7.85 18.76
CA PHE A 5 -4.18 -7.63 17.39
C PHE A 5 -4.95 -6.51 16.67
N ALA A 6 -6.23 -6.31 17.02
CA ALA A 6 -7.10 -5.33 16.37
C ALA A 6 -6.82 -3.86 16.73
N ARG A 7 -5.98 -3.56 17.72
CA ARG A 7 -5.82 -2.17 18.24
C ARG A 7 -4.50 -1.48 17.91
N GLY A 8 -3.48 -2.21 17.46
CA GLY A 8 -2.14 -1.66 17.21
C GLY A 8 -1.64 -1.72 15.77
N ASN A 9 -2.12 -2.67 14.95
CA ASN A 9 -1.51 -2.97 13.65
C ASN A 9 -2.52 -3.05 12.48
N LEU A 10 -3.74 -2.51 12.64
CA LEU A 10 -4.75 -2.59 11.60
C LEU A 10 -4.31 -1.86 10.32
N GLY A 11 -3.71 -0.67 10.47
CA GLY A 11 -3.16 0.08 9.34
C GLY A 11 -2.06 -0.69 8.62
N VAL A 12 -1.16 -1.31 9.38
CA VAL A 12 -0.08 -2.16 8.86
C VAL A 12 -0.65 -3.36 8.09
N THR A 13 -1.62 -4.09 8.66
CA THR A 13 -2.25 -5.25 7.99
C THR A 13 -2.97 -4.85 6.70
N LEU A 14 -3.75 -3.76 6.74
CA LEU A 14 -4.44 -3.27 5.54
C LEU A 14 -3.44 -2.79 4.47
N SER A 15 -2.32 -2.20 4.88
CA SER A 15 -1.25 -1.80 3.95
C SER A 15 -0.57 -3.01 3.30
N VAL A 16 -0.35 -4.11 4.05
CA VAL A 16 0.13 -5.37 3.46
C VAL A 16 -0.87 -5.92 2.45
N LEU A 17 -2.17 -5.91 2.76
CA LEU A 17 -3.20 -6.32 1.81
C LEU A 17 -3.21 -5.44 0.56
N ALA A 18 -3.00 -4.13 0.71
CA ALA A 18 -2.87 -3.20 -0.41
C ALA A 18 -1.66 -3.54 -1.30
N ILE A 19 -0.50 -3.90 -0.72
CA ILE A 19 0.67 -4.40 -1.48
C ILE A 19 0.29 -5.64 -2.30
N LEU A 20 -0.38 -6.62 -1.69
CA LEU A 20 -0.75 -7.86 -2.39
C LEU A 20 -1.67 -7.58 -3.58
N VAL A 21 -2.65 -6.70 -3.42
CA VAL A 21 -3.55 -6.29 -4.51
C VAL A 21 -2.79 -5.52 -5.59
N PHE A 22 -1.88 -4.63 -5.21
CA PHE A 22 -1.03 -3.90 -6.16
C PHE A 22 -0.14 -4.83 -6.99
N VAL A 23 0.49 -5.83 -6.36
CA VAL A 23 1.29 -6.84 -7.06
C VAL A 23 0.41 -7.70 -7.97
N ALA A 24 -0.76 -8.14 -7.51
CA ALA A 24 -1.70 -8.89 -8.34
C ALA A 24 -2.12 -8.08 -9.57
N ARG A 25 -2.43 -6.79 -9.39
CA ARG A 25 -2.74 -5.87 -10.47
C ARG A 25 -1.57 -5.71 -11.45
N ALA A 26 -0.36 -5.51 -10.95
CA ALA A 26 0.83 -5.40 -11.80
C ALA A 26 1.04 -6.67 -12.66
N ILE A 27 0.83 -7.86 -12.10
CA ILE A 27 0.90 -9.12 -12.86
C ILE A 27 -0.15 -9.14 -13.98
N LEU A 28 -1.38 -8.69 -13.70
CA LEU A 28 -2.44 -8.63 -14.71
C LEU A 28 -2.12 -7.61 -15.81
N ASP A 29 -1.60 -6.44 -15.43
CA ASP A 29 -1.20 -5.39 -16.35
C ASP A 29 -0.12 -5.92 -17.31
N TRP A 30 1.00 -6.44 -16.81
CA TRP A 30 2.10 -6.94 -17.65
C TRP A 30 1.78 -8.25 -18.38
N GLY A 31 0.86 -9.06 -17.87
CA GLY A 31 0.55 -10.36 -18.45
C GLY A 31 -0.48 -10.32 -19.57
N PHE A 32 -1.38 -9.32 -19.56
CA PHE A 32 -2.60 -9.41 -20.35
C PHE A 32 -3.12 -8.10 -20.95
N VAL A 33 -2.57 -6.94 -20.55
CA VAL A 33 -2.98 -5.65 -21.14
C VAL A 33 -2.15 -5.41 -22.40
N PRO A 34 -2.78 -5.32 -23.59
CA PRO A 34 -2.08 -5.24 -24.87
C PRO A 34 -1.02 -4.14 -24.93
N GLU A 35 -1.33 -2.98 -24.36
CA GLU A 35 -0.46 -1.81 -24.31
C GLU A 35 0.87 -2.11 -23.59
N PHE A 36 0.86 -2.97 -22.57
CA PHE A 36 2.07 -3.37 -21.86
C PHE A 36 2.74 -4.56 -22.56
N THR A 37 1.99 -5.55 -23.03
CA THR A 37 2.56 -6.75 -23.67
C THR A 37 3.19 -6.45 -25.03
N GLU A 38 2.61 -5.53 -25.82
CA GLU A 38 3.13 -5.14 -27.14
C GLU A 38 4.30 -4.16 -27.02
N ALA A 39 4.32 -3.33 -25.96
CA ALA A 39 5.42 -2.41 -25.68
C ALA A 39 6.59 -3.05 -24.88
N ALA A 40 6.51 -4.34 -24.56
CA ALA A 40 7.44 -5.07 -23.72
C ALA A 40 8.78 -5.41 -24.41
N SER A 41 9.53 -4.40 -24.83
CA SER A 41 10.95 -4.60 -25.15
C SER A 41 11.72 -5.08 -23.91
N PRO A 42 12.82 -5.85 -24.04
CA PRO A 42 13.61 -6.30 -22.89
C PRO A 42 14.06 -5.14 -21.97
N GLY A 43 14.38 -3.98 -22.56
CA GLY A 43 14.73 -2.78 -21.81
C GLY A 43 13.56 -2.20 -21.02
N THR A 44 12.37 -2.13 -21.63
CA THR A 44 11.13 -1.68 -20.96
C THR A 44 10.80 -2.58 -19.76
N VAL A 45 10.85 -3.90 -19.96
CA VAL A 45 10.55 -4.89 -18.92
C VAL A 45 11.57 -4.82 -17.78
N ALA A 46 12.87 -4.70 -18.08
CA ALA A 46 13.91 -4.55 -17.07
C ALA A 46 13.72 -3.26 -16.25
N GLY A 47 13.47 -2.13 -16.93
CA GLY A 47 13.22 -0.84 -16.27
C GLY A 47 11.98 -0.87 -15.38
N ALA A 48 10.87 -1.41 -15.87
CA ALA A 48 9.66 -1.59 -15.08
C ALA A 48 9.91 -2.51 -13.88
N THR A 49 10.59 -3.63 -14.07
CA THR A 49 10.90 -4.57 -12.98
C THR A 49 11.69 -3.88 -11.87
N LEU A 50 12.73 -3.11 -12.20
CA LEU A 50 13.50 -2.34 -11.23
C LEU A 50 12.63 -1.30 -10.51
N LEU A 51 11.76 -0.60 -11.25
CA LEU A 51 10.82 0.35 -10.66
C LEU A 51 9.87 -0.33 -9.66
N TYR A 52 9.26 -1.45 -10.04
CA TYR A 52 8.39 -2.23 -9.15
C TYR A 52 9.15 -2.78 -7.94
N MET A 53 10.41 -3.21 -8.08
CA MET A 53 11.25 -3.62 -6.95
C MET A 53 11.45 -2.48 -5.95
N VAL A 54 11.78 -1.28 -6.44
CA VAL A 54 11.98 -0.11 -5.56
C VAL A 54 10.68 0.29 -4.88
N LEU A 55 9.57 0.33 -5.62
CA LEU A 55 8.26 0.70 -5.08
C LEU A 55 7.77 -0.30 -4.04
N VAL A 56 7.74 -1.60 -4.39
CA VAL A 56 7.25 -2.66 -3.51
C VAL A 56 8.22 -2.89 -2.34
N GLY A 57 9.52 -2.94 -2.59
CA GLY A 57 10.53 -3.09 -1.55
C GLY A 57 10.54 -1.92 -0.57
N GLY A 58 10.45 -0.68 -1.08
CA GLY A 58 10.33 0.52 -0.25
C GLY A 58 9.04 0.53 0.58
N TRP A 59 7.93 0.07 0.01
CA TRP A 59 6.66 -0.06 0.73
C TRP A 59 6.75 -1.13 1.82
N ILE A 60 7.32 -2.30 1.54
CA ILE A 60 7.57 -3.35 2.54
C ILE A 60 8.43 -2.81 3.69
N TRP A 61 9.50 -2.08 3.37
CA TRP A 61 10.35 -1.46 4.38
C TRP A 61 9.59 -0.47 5.26
N ALA A 62 8.74 0.37 4.66
CA ALA A 62 7.89 1.29 5.40
C ALA A 62 6.91 0.57 6.33
N VAL A 63 6.28 -0.52 5.87
CA VAL A 63 5.39 -1.38 6.68
C VAL A 63 6.15 -2.02 7.84
N LEU A 64 7.36 -2.53 7.61
CA LEU A 64 8.21 -3.10 8.66
C LEU A 64 8.58 -2.03 9.70
N ALA A 65 9.02 -0.85 9.27
CA ALA A 65 9.32 0.25 10.17
C ALA A 65 8.07 0.70 10.96
N ALA A 66 6.90 0.76 10.31
CA ALA A 66 5.62 1.07 10.96
C ALA A 66 5.25 0.03 12.03
N SER A 67 5.49 -1.26 11.76
CA SER A 67 5.23 -2.35 12.71
C SER A 67 6.07 -2.26 13.99
N HIS A 68 7.22 -1.58 13.93
CA HIS A 68 8.07 -1.28 15.08
C HIS A 68 7.72 0.07 15.75
N GLY A 69 6.60 0.70 15.36
CA GLY A 69 6.15 1.98 15.89
C GLY A 69 6.89 3.20 15.34
N ALA A 70 7.72 3.05 14.30
CA ALA A 70 8.42 4.17 13.70
C ALA A 70 7.45 5.07 12.93
N ARG A 71 7.32 6.34 13.37
CA ARG A 71 6.44 7.33 12.72
C ARG A 71 6.75 7.52 11.23
N ALA A 72 8.03 7.50 10.86
CA ALA A 72 8.45 7.58 9.46
C ALA A 72 7.96 6.37 8.63
N GLY A 73 7.91 5.18 9.24
CA GLY A 73 7.35 3.98 8.62
C GLY A 73 5.85 4.12 8.38
N LEU A 74 5.10 4.61 9.37
CA LEU A 74 3.66 4.87 9.22
C LEU A 74 3.37 5.88 8.11
N ILE A 75 4.16 6.97 8.02
CA ILE A 75 4.04 7.95 6.93
C ILE A 75 4.37 7.30 5.59
N GLY A 76 5.46 6.52 5.50
CA GLY A 76 5.83 5.82 4.27
C GLY A 76 4.73 4.87 3.80
N ALA A 77 4.20 4.05 4.70
CA ALA A 77 3.13 3.10 4.39
C ALA A 77 1.85 3.83 3.96
N LEU A 78 1.53 4.96 4.59
CA LEU A 78 0.39 5.80 4.22
C LEU A 78 0.56 6.36 2.81
N VAL A 79 1.71 6.95 2.51
CA VAL A 79 2.01 7.53 1.19
C VAL A 79 2.00 6.47 0.11
N SER A 80 2.63 5.32 0.33
CA SER A 80 2.62 4.21 -0.64
C SER A 80 1.22 3.67 -0.88
N SER A 81 0.40 3.49 0.18
CA SER A 81 -0.99 3.05 0.04
C SER A 81 -1.84 4.08 -0.74
N ALA A 82 -1.64 5.37 -0.44
CA ALA A 82 -2.37 6.46 -1.06
C ALA A 82 -2.02 6.61 -2.55
N LEU A 83 -0.74 6.56 -2.90
CA LEU A 83 -0.31 6.77 -4.28
C LEU A 83 -0.50 5.52 -5.13
N LEU A 84 0.00 4.37 -4.65
CA LEU A 84 0.14 3.17 -5.48
C LEU A 84 -1.10 2.28 -5.52
N SER A 85 -1.91 2.26 -4.46
CA SER A 85 -3.19 1.55 -4.48
C SER A 85 -4.34 2.49 -4.81
N LEU A 86 -4.53 3.55 -4.03
CA LEU A 86 -5.68 4.43 -4.20
C LEU A 86 -5.54 5.33 -5.44
N GLY A 87 -4.40 6.02 -5.59
CA GLY A 87 -4.15 6.95 -6.69
C GLY A 87 -4.13 6.26 -8.05
N ILE A 88 -3.34 5.19 -8.19
CA ILE A 88 -3.31 4.38 -9.42
C ILE A 88 -4.68 3.74 -9.70
N GLY A 89 -5.37 3.21 -8.68
CA GLY A 89 -6.68 2.58 -8.87
C GLY A 89 -7.74 3.57 -9.37
N ILE A 90 -7.81 4.77 -8.76
CA ILE A 90 -8.71 5.85 -9.20
C ILE A 90 -8.31 6.34 -10.60
N GLY A 91 -7.02 6.59 -10.84
CA GLY A 91 -6.52 7.02 -12.14
C GLY A 91 -6.87 6.01 -13.24
N THR A 92 -6.74 4.71 -12.94
CA THR A 92 -7.17 3.63 -13.82
C THR A 92 -8.66 3.73 -14.10
N ALA A 93 -9.51 3.81 -13.08
CA ALA A 93 -10.97 3.86 -13.23
C ALA A 93 -11.45 5.09 -14.02
N LEU A 94 -10.70 6.19 -14.01
CA LEU A 94 -11.11 7.44 -14.67
C LEU A 94 -10.52 7.61 -16.08
N ALA A 95 -9.29 7.14 -16.32
CA ALA A 95 -8.55 7.47 -17.53
C ALA A 95 -8.22 6.25 -18.42
N PHE A 96 -7.99 5.08 -17.84
CA PHE A 96 -7.45 3.93 -18.58
C PHE A 96 -8.48 2.81 -18.78
N CYS A 97 -9.22 2.46 -17.73
CA CYS A 97 -10.25 1.44 -17.78
C CYS A 97 -11.51 1.90 -17.04
N PRO A 98 -12.37 2.71 -17.70
CA PRO A 98 -13.63 3.14 -17.10
C PRO A 98 -14.54 1.94 -16.85
N THR A 99 -15.19 1.93 -15.68
CA THR A 99 -16.09 0.85 -15.27
C THR A 99 -17.33 0.79 -16.18
N PRO A 100 -17.68 -0.40 -16.73
CA PRO A 100 -16.99 -1.68 -16.57
C PRO A 100 -15.74 -1.82 -17.44
N CYS A 101 -14.61 -2.18 -16.82
CA CYS A 101 -13.35 -2.44 -17.50
C CYS A 101 -13.48 -3.67 -18.40
N ARG A 102 -13.35 -3.46 -19.71
CA ARG A 102 -13.45 -4.54 -20.72
C ARG A 102 -12.18 -5.39 -20.81
N THR A 103 -11.04 -4.81 -20.47
CA THR A 103 -9.74 -5.49 -20.50
C THR A 103 -9.71 -6.57 -19.42
N ILE A 104 -9.74 -7.84 -19.81
CA ILE A 104 -9.66 -9.01 -18.92
C ILE A 104 -10.79 -8.99 -17.86
N TRP A 105 -12.00 -8.69 -18.30
CA TRP A 105 -13.16 -8.78 -17.43
C TRP A 105 -13.40 -10.23 -16.97
N PRO A 106 -13.69 -10.51 -15.68
CA PRO A 106 -13.91 -9.56 -14.57
C PRO A 106 -12.67 -9.29 -13.70
N LEU A 107 -11.52 -9.92 -13.98
CA LEU A 107 -10.35 -9.90 -13.09
C LEU A 107 -9.78 -8.49 -12.90
N MET A 108 -9.64 -7.71 -13.99
CA MET A 108 -9.08 -6.36 -13.90
C MET A 108 -10.00 -5.41 -13.12
N GLU A 109 -11.32 -5.54 -13.31
CA GLU A 109 -12.32 -4.77 -12.57
C GLU A 109 -12.23 -5.08 -11.07
N ILE A 110 -12.22 -6.37 -10.71
CA ILE A 110 -12.15 -6.81 -9.30
C ILE A 110 -10.87 -6.31 -8.64
N THR A 111 -9.71 -6.49 -9.29
CA THR A 111 -8.43 -6.06 -8.74
C THR A 111 -8.31 -4.55 -8.62
N ASN A 112 -8.87 -3.78 -9.57
CA ASN A 112 -8.91 -2.32 -9.48
C ASN A 112 -9.73 -1.85 -8.27
N TRP A 113 -10.97 -2.35 -8.13
CA TRP A 113 -11.83 -1.99 -6.99
C TRP A 113 -11.27 -2.49 -5.66
N ALA A 114 -10.69 -3.68 -5.61
CA ALA A 114 -10.01 -4.17 -4.43
C ALA A 114 -8.87 -3.23 -4.01
N GLY A 115 -8.08 -2.74 -4.97
CA GLY A 115 -6.98 -1.80 -4.71
C GLY A 115 -7.48 -0.48 -4.13
N ILE A 116 -8.55 0.09 -4.70
CA ILE A 116 -9.18 1.31 -4.21
C ILE A 116 -9.71 1.12 -2.79
N ILE A 117 -10.51 0.08 -2.56
CA ILE A 117 -11.19 -0.13 -1.27
C ILE A 117 -10.17 -0.43 -0.16
N VAL A 118 -9.23 -1.35 -0.42
CA VAL A 118 -8.21 -1.73 0.57
C VAL A 118 -7.22 -0.59 0.78
N GLY A 119 -6.81 0.10 -0.29
CA GLY A 119 -5.95 1.28 -0.21
C GLY A 119 -6.57 2.41 0.62
N LEU A 120 -7.86 2.73 0.39
CA LEU A 120 -8.60 3.72 1.18
C LEU A 120 -8.67 3.32 2.66
N ALA A 121 -9.03 2.07 2.94
CA ALA A 121 -9.10 1.56 4.31
C ALA A 121 -7.74 1.63 5.02
N ALA A 122 -6.65 1.27 4.32
CA ALA A 122 -5.29 1.39 4.82
C ALA A 122 -4.93 2.85 5.13
N CYS A 123 -5.23 3.78 4.22
CA CYS A 123 -4.96 5.20 4.42
C CYS A 123 -5.69 5.77 5.65
N VAL A 124 -6.97 5.42 5.81
CA VAL A 124 -7.76 5.85 6.97
C VAL A 124 -7.17 5.29 8.26
N ALA A 125 -6.88 3.99 8.31
CA ALA A 125 -6.33 3.34 9.50
C ALA A 125 -4.94 3.89 9.89
N LEU A 126 -4.02 4.01 8.92
CA LEU A 126 -2.69 4.59 9.14
C LEU A 126 -2.76 6.08 9.53
N GLY A 127 -3.70 6.83 8.93
CA GLY A 127 -3.96 8.22 9.29
C GLY A 127 -4.39 8.36 10.76
N PHE A 128 -5.30 7.49 11.22
CA PHE A 128 -5.69 7.44 12.63
C PHE A 128 -4.54 7.03 13.55
N GLU A 129 -3.70 6.07 13.14
CA GLU A 129 -2.52 5.66 13.91
C GLU A 129 -1.51 6.81 14.05
N LEU A 130 -1.31 7.61 13.00
CA LEU A 130 -0.46 8.82 13.03
C LEU A 130 -1.02 9.95 13.90
N TRP A 131 -2.35 10.04 14.01
CA TRP A 131 -3.03 11.07 14.81
C TRP A 131 -3.03 10.76 16.31
N ARG A 132 -2.84 9.51 16.72
CA ARG A 132 -2.78 9.17 18.14
C ARG A 132 -1.52 9.79 18.77
N PRO A 133 -1.67 10.66 19.79
CA PRO A 133 -0.53 11.21 20.49
C PRO A 133 0.27 10.05 21.10
N THR A 134 1.56 9.98 20.77
CA THR A 134 2.48 9.11 21.52
C THR A 134 2.59 9.71 22.91
N ILE A 135 1.78 9.24 23.86
CA ILE A 135 1.99 9.53 25.28
C ILE A 135 3.28 8.81 25.66
N ARG A 136 4.42 9.45 25.37
CA ARG A 136 5.75 8.92 25.65
C ARG A 136 6.12 9.41 27.04
N SER A 137 6.12 8.44 27.96
CA SER A 137 6.57 8.51 29.36
C SER A 137 7.62 9.60 29.60
N GLY A 138 7.24 10.61 30.36
CA GLY A 138 8.14 11.53 31.06
C GLY A 138 8.35 11.11 32.52
N GLU A 139 7.98 9.88 32.90
CA GLU A 139 7.86 9.42 34.29
C GLU A 139 8.90 8.35 34.61
N ASP A 140 10.18 8.66 34.37
CA ASP A 140 11.28 7.76 34.79
C ASP A 140 12.61 8.49 35.00
N ARG A 141 12.58 9.82 35.26
CA ARG A 141 13.81 10.62 35.41
C ARG A 141 13.93 11.39 36.73
N THR A 142 13.11 11.10 37.74
CA THR A 142 13.12 11.82 39.03
C THR A 142 13.30 10.97 40.30
N GLU A 143 13.42 9.64 40.23
CA GLU A 143 13.61 8.79 41.44
C GLU A 143 15.07 8.33 41.64
N GLY A 144 16.04 9.23 41.46
CA GLY A 144 17.47 8.92 41.65
C GLY A 144 18.29 10.02 42.33
N ALA A 145 17.64 10.96 43.01
CA ALA A 145 18.31 11.96 43.84
C ALA A 145 17.89 11.75 45.31
N GLY A 146 18.61 10.86 45.98
CA GLY A 146 18.49 10.59 47.42
C GLY A 146 19.81 10.06 47.94
#